data_AF-A0A942PNF2-F1
#
_entry.id   AF-A0A942PNF2-F1
#
_cell.length_a   1.000
_cell.length_b   1.000
_cell.length_c   1.000
_cell.angle_alpha   90.00
_cell.angle_beta   90.00
_cell.angle_gamma   90.00
#
_symmetry.space_group_name_H-M   'P 1'
#
loop_
_entity.id
_entity.type
_entity.pdbx_description
1 polymer ?
#
loop_
_entity_poly.entity_id
_entity_poly.type
_entity_poly.pdbx_seq_one_letter_code
_entity_poly.pdbx_strand_id
1 'polypeptide(L)'
;MRNHDQIILLDSSIFQFQIYTFLLENAPYSLLKSFLYQIYQLLVEFDPVLIYFYRDNVNDTIAYLEKNRGIPFFLNIWERDQHLPYYQTRPKGANGYKEFLRDYQKTAEKLFEFFPFKKLPLEISEGSWSKYVEMMLSELEIISTQISASSLPVGKYVNEEHEFEIMLEGSFMIDPTGTRKSLYKKTEKEYYVENLPVILYLDTPDKLVIKGEQLCDRWTTLGLEYKKIGIG
;
A
#
# COMPACT_ATOMS: atom_id res chain seq x y z
N MET A 1 -24.17 7.73 16.78
CA MET A 1 -22.97 8.13 17.55
C MET A 1 -21.76 7.77 16.70
N ARG A 2 -20.95 8.75 16.31
CA ARG A 2 -19.69 8.49 15.57
C ARG A 2 -18.70 7.87 16.54
N ASN A 3 -18.09 6.76 16.14
CA ASN A 3 -17.02 6.14 16.92
C ASN A 3 -15.76 6.98 16.66
N HIS A 4 -15.43 7.90 17.56
CA HIS A 4 -14.27 8.80 17.44
C HIS A 4 -12.91 8.06 17.48
N ASP A 5 -12.94 6.73 17.63
CA ASP A 5 -11.76 5.88 17.78
C ASP A 5 -11.34 5.15 16.48
N GLN A 6 -11.95 5.48 15.34
CA GLN A 6 -11.66 4.80 14.06
C GLN A 6 -11.13 5.77 13.01
N ILE A 7 -9.98 5.40 12.43
CA ILE A 7 -9.41 6.05 11.25
C ILE A 7 -9.68 5.16 10.05
N ILE A 8 -10.30 5.72 9.01
CA ILE A 8 -10.55 5.03 7.75
C ILE A 8 -9.45 5.44 6.77
N LEU A 9 -8.70 4.47 6.27
CA LEU A 9 -7.67 4.68 5.25
C LEU A 9 -8.24 4.33 3.88
N LEU A 10 -8.19 5.29 2.96
CA LEU A 10 -8.60 5.12 1.57
C LEU A 10 -7.37 5.15 0.67
N ASP A 11 -6.76 3.99 0.42
CA ASP A 11 -5.59 3.89 -0.47
C ASP A 11 -6.02 3.93 -1.94
N SER A 12 -5.45 4.86 -2.70
CA SER A 12 -5.50 4.93 -4.17
C SER A 12 -6.90 5.12 -4.80
N SER A 13 -7.97 5.05 -4.00
CA SER A 13 -9.36 4.96 -4.46
C SER A 13 -9.91 6.26 -5.05
N ILE A 14 -9.48 7.41 -4.52
CA ILE A 14 -9.97 8.72 -4.94
C ILE A 14 -9.13 9.32 -6.07
N PHE A 15 -7.81 9.16 -6.03
CA PHE A 15 -6.93 9.73 -7.06
C PHE A 15 -6.52 8.68 -8.07
N GLN A 16 -5.66 7.73 -7.67
CA GLN A 16 -4.98 6.86 -8.62
C GLN A 16 -5.94 6.12 -9.54
N PHE A 17 -6.93 5.38 -9.00
CA PHE A 17 -7.86 4.63 -9.85
C PHE A 17 -8.67 5.55 -10.78
N GLN A 18 -9.11 6.70 -10.28
CA GLN A 18 -9.90 7.64 -11.09
C GLN A 18 -9.07 8.29 -12.19
N ILE A 19 -7.84 8.72 -11.88
CA ILE A 19 -6.93 9.26 -12.89
C ILE A 19 -6.64 8.19 -13.96
N TYR A 20 -6.37 6.94 -13.55
CA TYR A 20 -6.12 5.86 -14.50
C TYR A 20 -7.30 5.64 -15.43
N THR A 21 -8.49 5.43 -14.89
CA THR A 21 -9.70 5.21 -15.70
C THR A 21 -9.94 6.34 -16.68
N PHE A 22 -9.91 7.59 -16.21
CA PHE A 22 -10.23 8.73 -17.07
C PHE A 22 -9.14 9.03 -18.10
N LEU A 23 -7.86 8.88 -17.75
CA LEU A 23 -6.78 9.04 -18.72
C LEU A 23 -6.84 7.96 -19.79
N LEU A 24 -7.01 6.69 -19.41
CA LEU A 24 -7.05 5.56 -20.35
C LEU A 24 -8.20 5.68 -21.35
N GLU A 25 -9.36 6.18 -20.91
CA GLU A 25 -10.52 6.48 -21.77
C GLU A 25 -10.37 7.78 -22.57
N ASN A 26 -9.24 8.49 -22.42
CA ASN A 26 -9.01 9.82 -23.01
C ASN A 26 -10.14 10.81 -22.68
N ALA A 27 -10.71 10.68 -21.49
CA ALA A 27 -11.82 11.49 -21.01
C ALA A 27 -11.33 12.90 -20.61
N PRO A 28 -12.15 13.94 -20.79
CA PRO A 28 -11.75 15.31 -20.45
C PRO A 28 -11.59 15.47 -18.94
N TYR A 29 -10.57 16.24 -18.53
CA TYR A 29 -10.30 16.54 -17.12
C TYR A 29 -11.50 17.17 -16.39
N SER A 30 -12.34 17.94 -17.08
CA SER A 30 -13.55 18.52 -16.50
C SER A 30 -14.54 17.47 -15.98
N LEU A 31 -14.62 16.31 -16.64
CA LEU A 31 -15.48 15.22 -16.21
C LEU A 31 -14.93 14.56 -14.94
N LEU A 32 -13.61 14.28 -14.90
CA LEU A 32 -12.93 13.77 -13.70
C LEU A 32 -13.10 14.73 -12.52
N LYS A 33 -12.88 16.03 -12.75
CA LYS A 33 -13.06 17.07 -11.74
C LYS A 33 -14.50 17.09 -11.19
N SER A 34 -15.49 17.01 -12.07
CA SER A 34 -16.91 17.02 -11.68
C SER A 34 -17.31 15.76 -10.90
N PHE A 35 -16.75 14.61 -11.27
CA PHE A 35 -16.93 13.36 -10.54
C PHE A 35 -16.34 13.44 -9.13
N LEU A 36 -15.09 13.88 -9.00
CA LEU A 36 -14.43 14.00 -7.70
C LEU A 36 -15.07 15.05 -6.80
N TYR A 37 -15.57 16.15 -7.37
CA TYR A 37 -16.31 17.14 -6.60
C TYR A 37 -17.50 16.53 -5.87
N GLN A 38 -18.26 15.62 -6.53
CA GLN A 38 -19.38 14.94 -5.90
C GLN A 38 -18.93 14.05 -4.74
N ILE A 39 -17.80 13.36 -4.89
CA ILE A 39 -17.22 12.57 -3.78
C ILE A 39 -16.82 13.48 -2.62
N TYR A 40 -16.19 14.62 -2.88
CA TYR A 40 -15.81 15.56 -1.81
C TYR A 40 -17.02 16.06 -1.02
N GLN A 41 -18.16 16.31 -1.67
CA GLN A 41 -19.39 16.68 -0.95
C GLN A 41 -19.85 15.60 0.04
N LEU A 42 -19.59 14.33 -0.24
CA LEU A 42 -19.90 13.22 0.67
C LEU A 42 -18.90 13.11 1.82
N LEU A 43 -17.66 13.55 1.60
CA LEU A 43 -16.56 13.43 2.57
C LEU A 43 -16.49 14.60 3.56
N VAL A 44 -17.21 15.70 3.31
CA VAL A 44 -17.09 16.96 4.08
C VAL A 44 -17.26 16.77 5.59
N GLU A 45 -18.14 15.86 6.01
CA GLU A 45 -18.42 15.65 7.43
C GLU A 45 -17.37 14.82 8.17
N PHE A 46 -16.40 14.24 7.45
CA PHE A 46 -15.41 13.31 7.98
C PHE A 46 -14.03 13.94 8.23
N ASP A 47 -13.89 15.25 8.00
CA ASP A 47 -12.62 15.99 8.12
C ASP A 47 -11.43 15.27 7.44
N PRO A 48 -11.55 14.95 6.13
CA PRO A 48 -10.59 14.09 5.47
C PRO A 48 -9.24 14.79 5.27
N VAL A 49 -8.16 14.06 5.49
CA VAL A 49 -6.79 14.50 5.19
C VAL A 49 -6.28 13.76 3.96
N LEU A 50 -5.82 14.49 2.96
CA LEU A 50 -5.11 13.91 1.81
C LEU A 50 -3.62 13.81 2.11
N ILE A 51 -3.12 12.59 2.26
CA ILE A 51 -1.69 12.30 2.26
C ILE A 51 -1.26 12.06 0.81
N TYR A 52 -0.40 12.92 0.29
CA TYR A 52 0.03 12.90 -1.10
C TYR A 52 1.54 12.65 -1.20
N PHE A 53 1.93 11.43 -1.55
CA PHE A 53 3.31 11.09 -1.85
C PHE A 53 3.65 11.51 -3.28
N TYR A 54 4.71 12.30 -3.43
CA TYR A 54 5.16 12.77 -4.72
C TYR A 54 6.68 12.82 -4.82
N ARG A 55 7.15 12.94 -6.06
CA ARG A 55 8.54 13.27 -6.38
C ARG A 55 8.50 14.44 -7.33
N ASP A 56 9.34 15.45 -7.08
CA ASP A 56 9.33 16.70 -7.86
C ASP A 56 9.55 16.45 -9.36
N ASN A 57 10.39 15.47 -9.69
CA ASN A 57 10.73 15.14 -11.06
C ASN A 57 10.19 13.75 -11.45
N VAL A 58 9.19 13.73 -12.33
CA VAL A 58 8.65 12.48 -12.88
C VAL A 58 9.63 11.71 -13.72
N ASN A 59 10.57 12.36 -14.41
CA ASN A 59 11.57 11.62 -15.16
C ASN A 59 12.53 10.88 -14.22
N ASP A 60 12.86 11.47 -13.08
CA ASP A 60 13.66 10.81 -12.05
C ASP A 60 12.86 9.65 -11.41
N THR A 61 11.55 9.83 -11.25
CA THR A 61 10.64 8.77 -10.80
C THR A 61 10.57 7.61 -11.78
N ILE A 62 10.44 7.90 -13.07
CA ILE A 62 10.43 6.90 -14.14
C ILE A 62 11.77 6.16 -14.18
N ALA A 63 12.89 6.89 -14.10
CA ALA A 63 14.23 6.29 -14.07
C ALA A 63 14.42 5.40 -12.84
N TYR A 64 13.93 5.84 -11.67
CA TYR A 64 13.92 5.04 -10.45
C TYR A 64 13.10 3.75 -10.63
N LEU A 65 11.89 3.83 -11.20
CA LEU A 65 11.07 2.66 -11.47
C LEU A 65 11.72 1.69 -12.46
N GLU A 66 12.35 2.21 -13.52
CA GLU A 66 13.09 1.42 -14.51
C GLU A 66 14.28 0.71 -13.89
N LYS A 67 15.05 1.38 -13.03
CA LYS A 67 16.15 0.76 -12.29
C LYS A 67 15.68 -0.37 -11.37
N ASN A 68 14.55 -0.20 -10.69
CA ASN A 68 14.08 -1.16 -9.67
C ASN A 68 13.21 -2.30 -10.23
N ARG A 69 12.41 -2.03 -11.27
CA ARG A 69 11.44 -2.99 -11.82
C ARG A 69 11.80 -3.48 -13.22
N GLY A 70 12.76 -2.84 -13.87
CA GLY A 70 13.20 -3.15 -15.23
C GLY A 70 12.22 -2.69 -16.31
N ILE A 71 12.70 -2.64 -17.55
CA ILE A 71 11.89 -2.35 -18.74
C ILE A 71 10.68 -3.29 -18.90
N PRO A 72 10.77 -4.61 -18.61
CA PRO A 72 9.62 -5.51 -18.75
C PRO A 72 8.38 -5.07 -17.96
N PHE A 73 8.55 -4.44 -16.79
CA PHE A 73 7.43 -3.89 -16.04
C PHE A 73 6.62 -2.87 -16.86
N PHE A 74 7.30 -1.96 -17.58
CA PHE A 74 6.64 -0.95 -18.40
C PHE A 74 5.97 -1.56 -19.62
N LEU A 75 6.63 -2.53 -20.25
CA LEU A 75 6.08 -3.24 -21.41
C LEU A 75 4.81 -4.00 -21.03
N ASN A 76 4.81 -4.74 -19.91
CA ASN A 76 3.65 -5.51 -19.47
C ASN A 76 2.41 -4.63 -19.23
N ILE A 77 2.59 -3.45 -18.60
CA ILE A 77 1.48 -2.53 -18.38
C ILE A 77 1.00 -1.92 -19.70
N TRP A 78 1.92 -1.50 -20.57
CA TRP A 78 1.55 -1.00 -21.89
C TRP A 78 0.82 -2.07 -22.71
N GLU A 79 1.30 -3.31 -22.74
CA GLU A 79 0.70 -4.40 -23.50
C GLU A 79 -0.73 -4.71 -23.04
N ARG A 80 -0.96 -4.67 -21.72
CA ARG A 80 -2.29 -4.81 -21.11
C ARG A 80 -3.25 -3.72 -21.62
N ASP A 81 -2.80 -2.47 -21.69
CA ASP A 81 -3.66 -1.30 -21.90
C ASP A 81 -3.63 -0.72 -23.33
N GLN A 82 -2.73 -1.16 -24.21
CA GLN A 82 -2.45 -0.54 -25.53
C GLN A 82 -3.67 -0.42 -26.46
N HIS A 83 -4.71 -1.20 -26.21
CA HIS A 83 -5.96 -1.20 -26.98
C HIS A 83 -6.91 -0.06 -26.57
N LEU A 84 -6.66 0.60 -25.44
CA LEU A 84 -7.51 1.67 -24.90
C LEU A 84 -7.31 3.01 -25.63
N PRO A 85 -8.30 3.93 -25.59
CA PRO A 85 -8.28 5.19 -26.33
C PRO A 85 -7.01 6.04 -26.16
N TYR A 86 -6.47 6.12 -24.94
CA TYR A 86 -5.27 6.90 -24.64
C TYR A 86 -4.07 6.54 -25.53
N TYR A 87 -3.84 5.24 -25.75
CA TYR A 87 -2.63 4.76 -26.42
C TYR A 87 -2.71 4.83 -27.95
N GLN A 88 -3.88 5.09 -28.54
CA GLN A 88 -4.07 5.13 -29.99
C GLN A 88 -3.24 6.23 -30.67
N THR A 89 -2.83 7.26 -29.92
CA THR A 89 -2.05 8.41 -30.40
C THR A 89 -0.72 8.59 -29.64
N ARG A 90 -0.22 7.54 -28.99
CA ARG A 90 0.99 7.57 -28.16
C ARG A 90 2.06 6.58 -28.68
N PRO A 91 3.33 6.74 -28.31
CA PRO A 91 4.37 5.78 -28.66
C PRO A 91 4.04 4.36 -28.19
N LYS A 92 4.53 3.37 -28.93
CA LYS A 92 4.39 1.96 -28.57
C LYS A 92 5.40 1.55 -27.49
N GLY A 93 5.11 0.44 -26.81
CA GLY A 93 5.99 -0.17 -25.82
C GLY A 93 6.19 0.69 -24.58
N ALA A 94 7.33 0.49 -23.90
CA ALA A 94 7.64 1.12 -22.63
C ALA A 94 7.54 2.65 -22.66
N ASN A 95 7.87 3.29 -23.79
CA ASN A 95 7.77 4.74 -23.94
C ASN A 95 6.32 5.24 -23.88
N GLY A 96 5.35 4.47 -24.38
CA GLY A 96 3.93 4.79 -24.24
C GLY A 96 3.52 4.88 -22.78
N TYR A 97 3.89 3.88 -21.97
CA TYR A 97 3.58 3.92 -20.53
C TYR A 97 4.37 5.01 -19.79
N LYS A 98 5.60 5.31 -20.19
CA LYS A 98 6.36 6.46 -19.64
C LYS A 98 5.66 7.80 -19.93
N GLU A 99 5.05 7.97 -21.10
CA GLU A 99 4.20 9.15 -21.37
C GLU A 99 2.94 9.16 -20.51
N PHE A 100 2.27 8.02 -20.36
CA PHE A 100 1.13 7.88 -19.45
C PHE A 100 1.48 8.33 -18.03
N LEU A 101 2.62 7.93 -17.49
CA LEU A 101 3.06 8.34 -16.15
C LEU A 101 3.28 9.85 -16.01
N ARG A 102 3.71 10.53 -17.08
CA ARG A 102 3.85 12.01 -17.08
C ARG A 102 2.49 12.70 -17.11
N ASP A 103 1.56 12.20 -17.91
CA ASP A 103 0.20 12.74 -17.95
C ASP A 103 -0.57 12.45 -16.65
N TYR A 104 -0.32 11.28 -16.05
CA TYR A 104 -0.79 10.91 -14.72
C TYR A 104 -0.32 11.93 -13.68
N GLN A 105 0.99 12.23 -13.60
CA GLN A 105 1.52 13.20 -12.64
C GLN A 105 0.85 14.58 -12.82
N LYS A 106 0.80 15.11 -14.04
CA LYS A 106 0.15 16.41 -14.32
C LYS A 106 -1.30 16.43 -13.88
N THR A 107 -2.01 15.31 -14.04
CA THR A 107 -3.41 15.19 -13.62
C THR A 107 -3.51 15.11 -12.10
N ALA A 108 -2.64 14.35 -11.44
CA ALA A 108 -2.56 14.24 -9.99
C ALA A 108 -2.26 15.58 -9.33
N GLU A 109 -1.31 16.36 -9.86
CA GLU A 109 -0.98 17.72 -9.38
C GLU A 109 -2.19 18.65 -9.46
N LYS A 110 -2.90 18.65 -10.61
CA LYS A 110 -4.14 19.43 -10.75
C LYS A 110 -5.21 19.01 -9.76
N LEU A 111 -5.33 17.72 -9.46
CA LEU A 111 -6.28 17.23 -8.47
C LEU A 111 -5.86 17.54 -7.03
N PHE A 112 -4.57 17.49 -6.72
CA PHE A 112 -4.03 17.91 -5.44
C PHE A 112 -4.33 19.38 -5.16
N GLU A 113 -4.14 20.27 -6.15
CA GLU A 113 -4.52 21.67 -6.03
C GLU A 113 -6.03 21.86 -5.86
N PHE A 114 -6.83 21.05 -6.56
CA PHE A 114 -8.29 21.10 -6.48
C PHE A 114 -8.88 20.53 -5.19
N PHE A 115 -8.15 19.67 -4.47
CA PHE A 115 -8.65 19.00 -3.28
C PHE A 115 -8.94 20.02 -2.15
N PRO A 116 -10.18 20.06 -1.61
CA PRO A 116 -10.64 21.18 -0.80
C PRO A 116 -10.33 21.06 0.70
N PHE A 117 -9.84 19.89 1.15
CA PHE A 117 -9.60 19.62 2.57
C PHE A 117 -8.12 19.72 2.94
N LYS A 118 -7.78 19.31 4.17
CA LYS A 118 -6.39 19.31 4.67
C LYS A 118 -5.51 18.43 3.77
N LYS A 119 -4.30 18.91 3.48
CA LYS A 119 -3.34 18.27 2.57
C LYS A 119 -1.99 18.13 3.26
N LEU A 120 -1.42 16.93 3.22
CA LEU A 120 -0.07 16.63 3.61
C LEU A 120 0.74 16.15 2.39
N PRO A 121 1.39 17.07 1.66
CA PRO A 121 2.32 16.71 0.60
C PRO A 121 3.63 16.18 1.20
N LEU A 122 4.09 15.03 0.73
CA LEU A 122 5.31 14.37 1.16
C LEU A 122 6.20 14.10 -0.06
N GLU A 123 7.30 14.85 -0.17
CA GLU A 123 8.32 14.62 -1.19
C GLU A 123 9.14 13.41 -0.75
N ILE A 124 9.09 12.32 -1.52
CA ILE A 124 9.63 11.02 -1.12
C ILE A 124 10.92 10.64 -1.85
N SER A 125 11.61 11.57 -2.49
CA SER A 125 12.84 11.27 -3.25
C SER A 125 13.98 10.79 -2.36
N GLU A 126 14.08 11.29 -1.12
CA GLU A 126 15.11 10.87 -0.15
C GLU A 126 14.88 9.45 0.41
N GLY A 127 13.66 8.89 0.29
CA GLY A 127 13.33 7.58 0.86
C GLY A 127 13.36 7.50 2.39
N SER A 128 13.32 8.64 3.08
CA SER A 128 13.36 8.74 4.55
C SER A 128 12.03 8.36 5.22
N TRP A 129 11.62 7.10 5.10
CA TRP A 129 10.29 6.64 5.53
C TRP A 129 9.95 6.91 6.99
N SER A 130 10.90 6.77 7.92
CA SER A 130 10.67 7.06 9.34
C SER A 130 10.25 8.52 9.55
N LYS A 131 10.92 9.46 8.87
CA LYS A 131 10.57 10.89 8.87
C LYS A 131 9.17 11.12 8.32
N TYR A 132 8.82 10.46 7.20
CA TYR A 132 7.49 10.62 6.60
C TYR A 132 6.39 10.06 7.50
N VAL A 133 6.64 8.95 8.20
CA VAL A 133 5.73 8.40 9.21
C VAL A 133 5.52 9.38 10.36
N GLU A 134 6.58 9.97 10.90
CA GLU A 134 6.46 10.98 11.96
C GLU A 134 5.64 12.19 11.50
N MET A 135 5.84 12.66 10.26
CA MET A 135 5.05 13.74 9.68
C MET A 135 3.56 13.37 9.56
N MET A 136 3.25 12.17 9.07
CA MET A 136 1.87 11.68 8.96
C MET A 136 1.20 11.55 10.33
N LEU A 137 1.90 10.98 11.32
CA LEU A 137 1.38 10.82 12.68
C LEU A 137 1.13 12.17 13.36
N SER A 138 2.04 13.13 13.19
CA SER A 138 1.86 14.49 13.71
C SER A 138 0.66 15.18 13.07
N GLU A 139 0.47 15.02 11.75
CA GLU A 139 -0.62 15.66 11.02
C GLU A 139 -2.00 15.09 11.38
N LEU A 140 -2.05 13.79 11.68
CA LEU A 140 -3.24 13.06 12.10
C LEU A 140 -3.44 13.08 13.62
N GLU A 141 -2.55 13.75 14.36
CA GLU A 141 -2.56 13.81 15.84
C GLU A 141 -2.55 12.41 16.50
N ILE A 142 -1.92 11.44 15.85
CA ILE A 142 -1.78 10.07 16.34
C ILE A 142 -0.49 9.95 17.12
N ILE A 143 -0.60 9.60 18.39
CA ILE A 143 0.56 9.29 19.22
C ILE A 143 1.07 7.89 18.82
N SER A 144 2.30 7.83 18.32
CA SER A 144 3.00 6.56 18.13
C SER A 144 3.19 5.90 19.49
N THR A 145 2.49 4.79 19.72
CA THR A 145 2.82 3.91 20.84
C THR A 145 3.89 2.94 20.36
N GLN A 146 5.05 2.94 21.04
CA GLN A 146 5.99 1.84 20.84
C GLN A 146 5.31 0.56 21.31
N ILE A 147 4.92 -0.24 20.34
CA ILE A 147 4.42 -1.58 20.60
C ILE A 147 5.64 -2.39 21.05
N SER A 148 5.76 -2.52 22.37
CA SER A 148 6.78 -3.34 23.01
C SER A 148 6.72 -4.75 22.44
N ALA A 149 7.82 -5.19 21.83
CA ALA A 149 8.02 -6.58 21.47
C ALA A 149 8.32 -7.42 22.72
N SER A 150 7.40 -7.45 23.69
CA SER A 150 7.55 -8.32 24.84
C SER A 150 7.21 -9.76 24.43
N SER A 151 8.25 -10.59 24.34
CA SER A 151 8.27 -12.07 24.31
C SER A 151 7.31 -12.74 23.32
N LEU A 152 7.52 -12.51 22.03
CA LEU A 152 6.97 -13.38 20.99
C LEU A 152 7.63 -14.78 21.09
N PRO A 153 6.86 -15.88 20.93
CA PRO A 153 7.43 -17.22 20.93
C PRO A 153 8.36 -17.40 19.74
N VAL A 154 9.59 -17.84 20.02
CA VAL A 154 10.58 -18.21 19.01
C VAL A 154 10.29 -19.62 18.51
N GLY A 155 10.35 -19.82 17.20
CA GLY A 155 10.19 -21.15 16.63
C GLY A 155 9.87 -21.17 15.15
N LYS A 156 9.96 -22.37 14.59
CA LYS A 156 9.59 -22.68 13.21
C LYS A 156 8.17 -23.23 13.17
N TYR A 157 7.32 -22.60 12.36
CA TYR A 157 5.92 -22.96 12.15
C TYR A 157 5.72 -23.37 10.70
N VAL A 158 5.14 -24.55 10.48
CA VAL A 158 4.96 -25.13 9.14
C VAL A 158 3.49 -25.40 8.87
N ASN A 159 3.05 -25.03 7.67
CA ASN A 159 1.81 -25.52 7.09
C ASN A 159 2.15 -26.73 6.21
N GLU A 160 1.73 -27.93 6.64
CA GLU A 160 2.08 -29.19 5.97
C GLU A 160 1.41 -29.34 4.59
N GLU A 161 0.25 -28.72 4.38
CA GLU A 161 -0.52 -28.85 3.14
C GLU A 161 0.11 -28.12 1.96
N HIS A 162 0.67 -26.94 2.21
CA HIS A 162 1.27 -26.08 1.18
C HIS A 162 2.80 -25.93 1.31
N GLU A 163 3.40 -26.65 2.25
CA GLU A 163 4.85 -26.62 2.52
C GLU A 163 5.39 -25.21 2.81
N PHE A 164 4.54 -24.34 3.37
CA PHE A 164 4.96 -22.99 3.78
C PHE A 164 5.59 -23.01 5.16
N GLU A 165 6.65 -22.21 5.32
CA GLU A 165 7.39 -22.06 6.56
C GLU A 165 7.43 -20.61 7.03
N ILE A 166 7.07 -20.40 8.29
CA ILE A 166 7.22 -19.13 8.99
C ILE A 166 8.15 -19.35 10.17
N MET A 167 9.20 -18.53 10.27
CA MET A 167 10.08 -18.52 11.44
C MET A 167 9.77 -17.28 12.29
N LEU A 168 9.61 -17.45 13.60
CA LEU A 168 9.46 -16.35 14.55
C LEU A 168 10.76 -16.18 15.35
N GLU A 169 11.27 -14.96 15.40
CA GLU A 169 12.55 -14.57 16.04
C GLU A 169 12.33 -13.35 16.95
N GLY A 170 11.60 -13.53 18.06
CA GLY A 170 11.25 -12.41 18.93
C GLY A 170 10.41 -11.39 18.16
N SER A 171 10.88 -10.15 18.00
CA SER A 171 10.14 -9.07 17.33
C SER A 171 10.08 -9.17 15.80
N PHE A 172 10.48 -10.30 15.22
CA PHE A 172 10.55 -10.47 13.78
C PHE A 172 9.98 -11.82 13.34
N MET A 173 9.59 -11.87 12.08
CA MET A 173 9.35 -13.11 11.37
C MET A 173 10.21 -13.21 10.11
N ILE A 174 10.47 -14.42 9.67
CA ILE A 174 10.92 -14.72 8.30
C ILE A 174 9.72 -15.37 7.61
N ASP A 175 9.26 -14.76 6.53
CA ASP A 175 8.17 -15.30 5.73
C ASP A 175 8.64 -16.44 4.80
N PRO A 176 7.74 -17.20 4.15
CA PRO A 176 8.13 -18.29 3.26
C PRO A 176 8.96 -17.88 2.04
N THR A 177 9.11 -16.58 1.77
CA THR A 177 10.00 -16.07 0.72
C THR A 177 11.41 -15.78 1.23
N GLY A 178 11.67 -16.01 2.53
CA GLY A 178 12.91 -15.65 3.20
C GLY A 178 12.98 -14.17 3.59
N THR A 179 11.89 -13.41 3.46
CA THR A 179 11.90 -11.99 3.78
C THR A 179 11.67 -11.79 5.27
N ARG A 180 12.61 -11.09 5.92
CA ARG A 180 12.50 -10.69 7.32
C ARG A 180 11.55 -9.51 7.47
N LYS A 181 10.60 -9.60 8.40
CA LYS A 181 9.56 -8.59 8.66
C LYS A 181 9.44 -8.33 10.15
N SER A 182 9.26 -7.06 10.53
CA SER A 182 8.97 -6.70 11.92
C SER A 182 7.56 -7.16 12.32
N LEU A 183 7.40 -7.54 13.60
CA LEU A 183 6.11 -7.87 14.20
C LEU A 183 5.74 -6.85 15.27
N TYR A 184 4.48 -6.41 15.23
CA TYR A 184 3.94 -5.44 16.19
C TYR A 184 2.78 -6.08 16.97
N LYS A 185 2.98 -6.31 18.26
CA LYS A 185 1.96 -6.81 19.19
C LYS A 185 0.68 -5.95 19.17
N LYS A 186 -0.43 -6.54 18.76
CA LYS A 186 -1.78 -5.95 18.83
C LYS A 186 -2.47 -6.35 20.13
N THR A 187 -2.39 -7.64 20.47
CA THR A 187 -2.87 -8.21 21.74
C THR A 187 -1.90 -9.31 22.20
N GLU A 188 -2.18 -10.02 23.29
CA GLU A 188 -1.35 -11.17 23.71
C GLU A 188 -1.25 -12.28 22.64
N LYS A 189 -2.25 -12.40 21.77
CA LYS A 189 -2.32 -13.45 20.75
C LYS A 189 -2.24 -12.93 19.32
N GLU A 190 -2.36 -11.62 19.10
CA GLU A 190 -2.41 -11.02 17.77
C GLU A 190 -1.23 -10.11 17.52
N TYR A 191 -0.59 -10.28 16.37
CA TYR A 191 0.58 -9.51 15.96
C TYR A 191 0.43 -9.04 14.52
N TYR A 192 0.56 -7.73 14.29
CA TYR A 192 0.63 -7.17 12.94
C TYR A 192 1.96 -7.50 12.30
N VAL A 193 1.91 -7.80 10.99
CA VAL A 193 3.10 -8.01 10.18
C VAL A 193 3.46 -6.73 9.43
N GLU A 194 4.73 -6.34 9.48
CA GLU A 194 5.22 -5.16 8.76
C GLU A 194 4.90 -5.19 7.25
N ASN A 195 4.36 -4.07 6.77
CA ASN A 195 4.02 -3.83 5.37
C ASN A 195 3.04 -4.85 4.77
N LEU A 196 2.25 -5.54 5.60
CA LEU A 196 1.22 -6.48 5.18
C LEU A 196 -0.04 -6.31 6.03
N PRO A 197 -1.24 -6.39 5.45
CA PRO A 197 -2.50 -6.36 6.20
C PRO A 197 -2.81 -7.73 6.84
N VAL A 198 -1.78 -8.40 7.35
CA VAL A 198 -1.82 -9.75 7.89
C VAL A 198 -1.63 -9.69 9.41
N ILE A 199 -2.41 -10.51 10.12
CA ILE A 199 -2.31 -10.68 11.56
C ILE A 199 -1.88 -12.13 11.83
N LEU A 200 -0.81 -12.28 12.61
CA LEU A 200 -0.41 -13.57 13.17
C LEU A 200 -1.22 -13.88 14.43
N TYR A 201 -2.11 -14.86 14.27
CA TYR A 201 -2.94 -15.58 15.24
C TYR A 201 -2.24 -16.60 16.14
N LEU A 202 -1.64 -16.28 17.29
CA LEU A 202 -1.15 -17.34 18.20
C LEU A 202 -2.30 -17.93 19.02
N ASP A 203 -2.96 -18.95 18.47
CA ASP A 203 -4.06 -19.64 19.14
C ASP A 203 -3.56 -20.37 20.40
N THR A 204 -2.45 -21.07 20.24
CA THR A 204 -1.63 -21.70 21.29
C THR A 204 -0.14 -21.42 21.01
N PRO A 205 0.78 -21.70 21.95
CA PRO A 205 2.22 -21.55 21.70
C PRO A 205 2.73 -22.34 20.48
N ASP A 206 2.04 -23.43 20.11
CA ASP A 206 2.43 -24.33 19.03
C ASP A 206 1.56 -24.20 17.78
N LYS A 207 0.57 -23.30 17.79
CA LYS A 207 -0.38 -23.11 16.67
C LYS A 207 -0.50 -21.64 16.30
N LEU A 208 -0.11 -21.35 15.07
CA LEU A 208 -0.24 -20.04 14.44
C LEU A 208 -1.34 -20.11 13.38
N VAL A 209 -2.23 -19.11 13.35
CA VAL A 209 -3.33 -19.01 12.39
C VAL A 209 -3.24 -17.65 11.71
N ILE A 210 -3.39 -17.60 10.39
CA ILE A 210 -3.38 -16.35 9.65
C ILE A 210 -4.75 -15.66 9.77
N LYS A 211 -4.74 -14.40 10.20
CA LYS A 211 -5.90 -13.49 10.27
C LYS A 211 -5.61 -12.22 9.47
N GLY A 212 -6.57 -11.29 9.44
CA GLY A 212 -6.45 -10.01 8.74
C GLY A 212 -7.13 -10.04 7.38
N GLU A 213 -6.61 -9.25 6.44
CA GLU A 213 -7.13 -9.20 5.07
C GLU A 213 -6.33 -10.13 4.15
N GLN A 214 -7.04 -10.92 3.36
CA GLN A 214 -6.43 -11.77 2.33
C GLN A 214 -6.21 -10.96 1.06
N LEU A 215 -4.96 -10.66 0.74
CA LEU A 215 -4.60 -9.98 -0.51
C LEU A 215 -4.48 -10.94 -1.71
N CYS A 216 -3.99 -12.16 -1.47
CA CYS A 216 -3.81 -13.20 -2.47
C CYS A 216 -3.68 -14.58 -1.81
N ASP A 217 -3.95 -15.63 -2.59
CA ASP A 217 -3.82 -17.03 -2.14
C ASP A 217 -2.34 -17.41 -2.06
N ARG A 218 -1.75 -17.20 -0.88
CA ARG A 218 -0.36 -17.52 -0.54
C ARG A 218 -0.30 -17.97 0.92
N TRP A 219 0.86 -17.86 1.53
CA TRP A 219 1.01 -18.03 2.98
C TRP A 219 0.18 -17.05 3.83
N THR A 220 -0.35 -15.99 3.22
CA THR A 220 -1.21 -14.98 3.84
C THR A 220 -2.71 -15.30 3.74
N THR A 221 -3.09 -16.50 3.30
CA THR A 221 -4.51 -16.91 3.18
C THR A 221 -5.19 -16.90 4.54
N LEU A 222 -6.38 -16.29 4.61
CA LEU A 222 -7.13 -16.17 5.85
C LEU A 222 -7.53 -17.56 6.38
N GLY A 223 -7.25 -17.80 7.67
CA GLY A 223 -7.54 -19.06 8.34
C GLY A 223 -6.47 -20.13 8.17
N LEU A 224 -5.41 -19.87 7.41
CA LEU A 224 -4.34 -20.84 7.21
C LEU A 224 -3.61 -21.14 8.52
N GLU A 225 -3.46 -22.42 8.85
CA GLU A 225 -2.88 -22.88 10.11
C GLU A 225 -1.45 -23.38 9.93
N TYR A 226 -0.59 -23.06 10.89
CA TYR A 226 0.79 -23.52 10.97
C TYR A 226 1.05 -24.13 12.34
N LYS A 227 1.75 -25.27 12.36
CA LYS A 227 2.13 -25.97 13.59
C LYS A 227 3.62 -25.78 13.86
N LYS A 228 3.97 -25.57 15.13
CA LYS A 228 5.35 -25.45 15.56
C LYS A 228 6.04 -26.81 15.48
N ILE A 229 7.23 -26.85 14.89
CA ILE A 229 8.02 -28.08 14.73
C ILE A 229 9.41 -28.03 15.39
N GLY A 230 9.79 -26.91 16.01
CA GLY A 230 11.03 -26.80 16.79
C GLY A 230 11.48 -25.36 17.07
N ILE A 231 12.51 -25.23 17.91
CA ILE A 231 13.34 -24.02 18.04
C ILE A 231 14.56 -24.29 17.15
N GLY A 232 14.68 -23.55 16.05
CA GLY A 232 15.90 -23.55 15.23
C GLY A 232 17.03 -22.83 15.96
#